data_AF-W0PBH0-F1
#
_entry.id   AF-W0PBH0-F1
#
_cell.length_a   1.000
_cell.length_b   1.000
_cell.length_c   1.000
_cell.angle_alpha   90.00
_cell.angle_beta   90.00
_cell.angle_gamma   90.00
#
_symmetry.space_group_name_H-M   'P 1'
#
loop_
_entity.id
_entity.type
_entity.pdbx_description
1 polymer ?
#
loop_
_entity_poly.entity_id
_entity_poly.type
_entity_poly.pdbx_seq_one_letter_code
_entity_poly.pdbx_strand_id
1 'polypeptide(L)'
;MLRLSVILSLLVCLGACSDRQDDERLRLALTSDCTVTRASLLLSGKYVDKQALATVQQECQAAYVTLMNTVTAQQLRDQQTEVYDSFQRAYRMKYSLHDVFDNLPPAAKTTYEELATILFGLKKEDIDS
;
A
#
# COMPACT_ATOMS: atom_id res chain seq x y z
N MET A 1 -5.02 16.55 -43.16
CA MET A 1 -3.97 16.45 -42.12
C MET A 1 -4.33 17.20 -40.83
N LEU A 2 -4.96 18.38 -40.89
CA LEU A 2 -5.37 19.14 -39.67
C LEU A 2 -6.26 18.35 -38.68
N ARG A 3 -7.19 17.51 -39.18
CA ARG A 3 -8.12 16.76 -38.33
C ARG A 3 -7.46 15.66 -37.50
N LEU A 4 -6.35 15.08 -37.98
CA LEU A 4 -5.64 14.01 -37.26
C LEU A 4 -4.87 14.58 -36.06
N SER A 5 -4.28 15.77 -36.23
CA SER A 5 -3.53 16.47 -35.18
C SER A 5 -4.41 16.90 -34.00
N VAL A 6 -5.67 17.29 -34.26
CA VAL A 6 -6.64 17.67 -33.23
C VAL A 6 -7.11 16.46 -32.41
N ILE A 7 -7.29 15.30 -33.06
CA ILE A 7 -7.70 14.07 -32.37
C ILE A 7 -6.56 13.53 -31.50
N LEU A 8 -5.31 13.58 -31.98
CA LEU A 8 -4.15 13.17 -31.18
C LEU A 8 -3.93 14.06 -29.95
N SER A 9 -4.14 15.37 -30.07
CA SER A 9 -3.99 16.30 -28.94
C SER A 9 -5.10 16.13 -27.89
N LEU A 10 -6.33 15.79 -28.30
CA LEU A 10 -7.40 15.41 -27.36
C LEU A 10 -7.10 14.10 -26.62
N LEU A 11 -6.56 13.09 -27.31
CA LEU A 11 -6.22 11.80 -26.71
C LEU A 11 -5.09 11.90 -25.67
N VAL A 12 -4.09 12.76 -25.90
CA VAL A 12 -3.00 13.01 -24.94
C VAL A 12 -3.53 13.72 -23.68
N CYS A 13 -4.50 14.62 -23.81
CA CYS A 13 -5.12 15.28 -22.65
C CYS A 13 -6.05 14.38 -21.83
N LEU A 14 -6.63 13.33 -22.43
CA LEU A 14 -7.50 12.38 -21.73
C LEU A 14 -6.71 11.32 -20.95
N GLY A 15 -5.48 10.99 -21.35
CA GLY A 15 -4.63 10.02 -20.65
C GLY A 15 -3.93 10.56 -19.38
N ALA A 16 -3.74 11.87 -19.27
CA ALA A 16 -2.93 12.47 -18.21
C ALA A 16 -3.67 12.76 -16.89
N CYS A 17 -4.98 12.49 -16.82
CA CYS A 17 -5.83 12.88 -15.68
C CYS A 17 -6.29 11.72 -14.79
N SER A 18 -5.96 10.46 -15.11
CA SER A 18 -6.41 9.29 -14.32
C SER A 18 -5.45 8.98 -13.15
N ASP A 19 -4.16 8.86 -13.44
CA ASP A 19 -3.20 8.31 -12.47
C ASP A 19 -3.00 9.20 -11.25
N ARG A 20 -3.07 10.53 -11.40
CA ARG A 20 -2.86 11.47 -10.30
C ARG A 20 -3.90 11.34 -9.19
N GLN A 21 -5.14 11.02 -9.54
CA GLN A 21 -6.21 10.85 -8.55
C GLN A 21 -6.06 9.51 -7.81
N ASP A 22 -5.63 8.47 -8.50
CA ASP A 22 -5.41 7.15 -7.91
C ASP A 22 -4.15 7.10 -7.05
N ASP A 23 -3.10 7.81 -7.43
CA ASP A 23 -1.90 7.99 -6.60
C ASP A 23 -2.20 8.76 -5.31
N GLU A 24 -3.07 9.77 -5.37
CA GLU A 24 -3.49 10.51 -4.18
C GLU A 24 -4.35 9.65 -3.24
N ARG A 25 -5.23 8.80 -3.80
CA ARG A 25 -6.00 7.82 -3.02
C ARG A 25 -5.09 6.80 -2.34
N LEU A 26 -4.12 6.28 -3.09
CA LEU A 26 -3.13 5.34 -2.55
C LEU A 26 -2.34 5.98 -1.41
N ARG A 27 -1.85 7.21 -1.60
CA ARG A 27 -1.17 7.99 -0.57
C ARG A 27 -2.02 8.12 0.70
N LEU A 28 -3.27 8.56 0.56
CA LEU A 28 -4.18 8.75 1.69
C LEU A 28 -4.47 7.43 2.41
N ALA A 29 -4.73 6.35 1.67
CA ALA A 29 -4.98 5.03 2.24
C ALA A 29 -3.78 4.54 3.05
N LEU A 30 -2.58 4.50 2.44
CA LEU A 30 -1.37 4.00 3.11
C LEU A 30 -0.99 4.84 4.34
N THR A 31 -1.09 6.17 4.24
CA THR A 31 -0.78 7.05 5.37
C THR A 31 -1.79 6.89 6.50
N SER A 32 -3.08 6.72 6.17
CA SER A 32 -4.15 6.46 7.14
C SER A 32 -3.92 5.13 7.85
N ASP A 33 -3.68 4.06 7.11
CA ASP A 33 -3.46 2.72 7.65
C ASP A 33 -2.23 2.70 8.58
N CYS A 34 -1.14 3.35 8.17
CA CYS A 34 0.04 3.50 9.02
C CYS A 34 -0.28 4.23 10.32
N THR A 35 -0.98 5.36 10.23
CA THR A 35 -1.31 6.20 11.39
C THR A 35 -2.18 5.43 12.38
N VAL A 36 -3.24 4.79 11.88
CA VAL A 36 -4.18 4.01 12.70
C VAL A 36 -3.45 2.83 13.35
N THR A 37 -2.64 2.09 12.59
CA THR A 37 -1.92 0.92 13.10
C THR A 37 -0.93 1.31 14.20
N ARG A 38 -0.06 2.29 13.93
CA ARG A 38 0.95 2.73 14.90
C ARG A 38 0.31 3.38 16.14
N ALA A 39 -0.72 4.21 15.96
CA ALA A 39 -1.43 4.80 17.11
C ALA A 39 -2.13 3.73 17.95
N SER A 40 -2.74 2.73 17.33
CA SER A 40 -3.40 1.62 18.04
C SER A 40 -2.40 0.82 18.88
N LEU A 41 -1.21 0.54 18.33
CA LEU A 41 -0.14 -0.13 19.07
C LEU A 41 0.28 0.68 20.30
N LEU A 42 0.52 1.99 20.15
CA LEU A 42 0.89 2.89 21.25
C LEU A 42 -0.21 3.02 22.32
N LEU A 43 -1.49 3.01 21.91
CA LEU A 43 -2.63 3.08 22.83
C LEU A 43 -2.89 1.76 23.57
N SER A 44 -2.52 0.62 22.97
CA SER A 44 -2.66 -0.70 23.60
C SER A 44 -1.58 -1.00 24.65
N GLY A 45 -0.55 -0.15 24.75
CA GLY A 45 0.50 -0.27 25.76
C GLY A 45 0.00 -0.01 27.19
N LYS A 46 0.70 -0.58 28.18
CA LYS A 46 0.41 -0.38 29.62
C LYS A 46 0.46 1.09 30.04
N TYR A 47 1.17 1.93 29.30
CA TYR A 47 1.23 3.38 29.45
C TYR A 47 1.07 4.03 28.09
N VAL A 48 0.19 5.03 28.00
CA VAL A 48 0.00 5.82 26.77
C VAL A 48 1.13 6.82 26.67
N ASP A 49 2.02 6.63 25.68
CA ASP A 49 3.05 7.61 25.34
C ASP A 49 2.45 8.69 24.43
N LYS A 50 2.04 9.81 25.04
CA LYS A 50 1.47 10.95 24.32
C LYS A 50 2.49 11.65 23.41
N GLN A 51 3.77 11.57 23.73
CA GLN A 51 4.82 12.18 22.92
C GLN A 51 5.03 11.35 21.65
N ALA A 52 5.06 10.02 21.78
CA ALA A 52 5.09 9.11 20.63
C ALA A 52 3.82 9.24 19.76
N LEU A 53 2.64 9.37 20.37
CA LEU A 53 1.40 9.58 19.60
C LEU A 53 1.43 10.87 18.76
N ALA A 54 2.07 11.92 19.26
CA ALA A 54 2.18 13.19 18.55
C ALA A 54 3.10 13.11 17.31
N THR A 55 4.02 12.13 17.24
CA THR A 55 4.96 11.98 16.12
C THR A 55 4.49 11.00 15.04
N VAL A 56 3.50 10.15 15.33
CA VAL A 56 3.02 9.08 14.43
C VAL A 56 2.75 9.59 13.01
N GLN A 57 2.03 10.70 12.86
CA GLN A 57 1.69 11.21 11.52
C GLN A 57 2.95 11.59 10.72
N GLN A 58 3.92 12.24 11.35
CA GLN A 58 5.17 12.64 10.70
C GLN A 58 6.01 11.41 10.34
N GLU A 59 6.08 10.43 11.23
CA GLU A 59 6.79 9.17 10.98
C GLU A 59 6.15 8.37 9.83
N CYS A 60 4.83 8.29 9.77
CA CYS A 60 4.12 7.63 8.68
C CYS A 60 4.32 8.34 7.34
N GLN A 61 4.37 9.68 7.34
CA GLN A 61 4.68 10.44 6.12
C GLN A 61 6.11 10.18 5.65
N ALA A 62 7.09 10.13 6.56
CA ALA A 62 8.47 9.81 6.23
C ALA A 62 8.61 8.36 5.70
N ALA A 63 7.95 7.41 6.35
CA ALA A 63 7.91 6.02 5.93
C ALA A 63 7.27 5.86 4.54
N TYR A 64 6.17 6.57 4.25
CA TYR A 64 5.57 6.59 2.92
C TYR A 64 6.55 7.10 1.85
N VAL A 65 7.28 8.19 2.12
CA VAL A 65 8.28 8.71 1.17
C VAL A 65 9.38 7.68 0.91
N THR A 66 9.87 7.02 1.95
CA THR A 66 10.83 5.92 1.80
C THR A 66 10.26 4.78 0.98
N LEU A 67 9.02 4.36 1.24
CA LEU A 67 8.36 3.28 0.51
C LEU A 67 8.26 3.61 -0.99
N MET A 68 7.86 4.83 -1.34
CA MET A 68 7.73 5.26 -2.73
C MET A 68 9.06 5.41 -3.48
N ASN A 69 10.18 5.49 -2.76
CA ASN A 69 11.52 5.43 -3.36
C ASN A 69 11.98 3.99 -3.63
N THR A 70 11.36 3.00 -2.98
CA THR A 70 11.69 1.57 -3.11
C THR A 70 10.72 0.84 -4.04
N VAL A 71 9.43 1.19 -3.97
CA VAL A 71 8.34 0.51 -4.66
C VAL A 71 7.49 1.52 -5.43
N THR A 72 7.13 1.18 -6.67
CA THR A 72 6.25 2.03 -7.48
C THR A 72 4.79 1.93 -7.05
N ALA A 73 4.01 2.98 -7.32
CA ALA A 73 2.56 2.99 -7.05
C ALA A 73 1.84 1.85 -7.77
N GLN A 74 2.30 1.48 -8.97
CA GLN A 74 1.73 0.37 -9.72
C GLN A 74 1.98 -0.98 -9.05
N GLN A 75 3.20 -1.25 -8.57
CA GLN A 75 3.51 -2.47 -7.84
C GLN A 75 2.65 -2.62 -6.57
N LEU A 76 2.40 -1.52 -5.86
CA LEU A 76 1.52 -1.52 -4.68
C LEU A 76 0.07 -1.86 -5.06
N ARG A 77 -0.44 -1.31 -6.17
CA ARG A 77 -1.79 -1.64 -6.67
C ARG A 77 -1.90 -3.09 -7.16
N ASP A 78 -0.88 -3.58 -7.87
CA ASP A 78 -0.82 -4.96 -8.34
C ASP A 78 -0.80 -5.91 -7.14
N GLN A 79 0.01 -5.61 -6.12
CA GLN A 79 0.06 -6.38 -4.87
C GLN A 79 -1.30 -6.39 -4.15
N GLN A 80 -1.98 -5.25 -4.03
CA GLN A 80 -3.33 -5.19 -3.44
C GLN A 80 -4.35 -6.02 -4.23
N THR A 81 -4.25 -5.99 -5.56
CA THR A 81 -5.13 -6.78 -6.45
C THR A 81 -4.89 -8.28 -6.24
N GLU A 82 -3.63 -8.71 -6.20
CA GLU A 82 -3.27 -10.10 -5.95
C GLU A 82 -3.74 -10.59 -4.57
N VAL A 83 -3.62 -9.75 -3.54
CA VAL A 83 -4.17 -10.05 -2.21
C VAL A 83 -5.67 -10.22 -2.28
N TYR A 84 -6.40 -9.28 -2.89
CA TYR A 84 -7.85 -9.35 -3.01
C TYR A 84 -8.31 -10.60 -3.79
N ASP A 85 -7.66 -10.90 -4.92
CA ASP A 85 -7.98 -12.07 -5.73
C ASP A 85 -7.67 -13.38 -4.98
N SER A 86 -6.56 -13.41 -4.23
CA SER A 86 -6.21 -14.53 -3.37
C SER A 86 -7.25 -14.73 -2.25
N PHE A 87 -7.71 -13.63 -1.63
CA PHE A 87 -8.81 -13.64 -0.67
C PHE A 87 -10.11 -14.19 -1.26
N GLN A 88 -10.49 -13.74 -2.46
CA GLN A 88 -11.69 -14.24 -3.13
C GLN A 88 -11.61 -15.74 -3.42
N ARG A 89 -10.43 -16.23 -3.86
CA ARG A 89 -10.18 -17.67 -4.06
C ARG A 89 -10.29 -18.43 -2.75
N ALA A 90 -9.62 -17.96 -1.70
CA ALA A 90 -9.63 -18.59 -0.39
C ALA A 90 -11.03 -18.65 0.22
N TYR A 91 -11.79 -17.56 0.16
CA TYR A 91 -13.17 -17.50 0.64
C TYR A 91 -14.07 -18.52 -0.05
N ARG A 92 -13.97 -18.64 -1.39
CA ARG A 92 -14.76 -19.61 -2.16
C ARG A 92 -14.39 -21.06 -1.84
N MET A 93 -13.13 -21.31 -1.50
CA MET A 93 -12.60 -22.64 -1.24
C MET A 93 -12.57 -23.02 0.26
N LYS A 94 -13.01 -22.12 1.15
CA LYS A 94 -12.93 -22.24 2.62
C LYS A 94 -11.48 -22.40 3.14
N TYR A 95 -10.51 -21.83 2.44
CA TYR A 95 -9.12 -21.82 2.90
C TYR A 95 -8.92 -20.82 4.05
N SER A 96 -7.83 -21.01 4.78
CA SER A 96 -7.44 -20.14 5.88
C SER A 96 -6.82 -18.84 5.36
N LEU A 97 -6.76 -17.82 6.20
CA LEU A 97 -6.07 -16.55 5.89
C LEU A 97 -4.59 -16.74 5.54
N HIS A 98 -3.95 -17.76 6.09
CA HIS A 98 -2.55 -18.07 5.83
C HIS A 98 -2.32 -18.47 4.36
N ASP A 99 -3.26 -19.24 3.79
CA ASP A 99 -3.23 -19.67 2.40
C ASP A 99 -3.34 -18.49 1.42
N VAL A 100 -3.88 -17.34 1.86
CA VAL A 100 -3.97 -16.14 1.02
C VAL A 100 -2.58 -15.58 0.72
N PHE A 101 -1.71 -15.53 1.72
CA PHE A 101 -0.36 -15.00 1.59
C PHE A 101 0.57 -15.98 0.89
N ASP A 102 0.48 -17.28 1.21
CA ASP A 102 1.32 -18.30 0.60
C ASP A 102 1.16 -18.40 -0.91
N ASN A 103 -0.05 -18.14 -1.41
CA ASN A 103 -0.38 -18.21 -2.82
C ASN A 103 -0.16 -16.90 -3.59
N LEU A 104 0.40 -15.86 -2.95
CA LEU A 104 0.77 -14.64 -3.66
C LEU A 104 1.93 -14.90 -4.63
N PRO A 105 1.94 -14.26 -5.82
CA PRO A 105 3.10 -14.27 -6.69
C PRO A 105 4.35 -13.72 -5.98
N PRO A 106 5.57 -14.18 -6.32
CA PRO A 106 6.80 -13.72 -5.66
C PRO A 106 6.97 -12.20 -5.65
N ALA A 107 6.63 -11.52 -6.75
CA ALA A 107 6.70 -10.06 -6.81
C ALA A 107 5.74 -9.38 -5.82
N ALA A 108 4.52 -9.90 -5.67
CA ALA A 108 3.54 -9.38 -4.72
C ALA A 108 3.98 -9.64 -3.26
N LYS A 109 4.63 -10.78 -2.99
CA LYS A 109 5.23 -11.07 -1.68
C LYS A 109 6.34 -10.07 -1.35
N THR A 110 7.29 -9.87 -2.27
CA THR A 110 8.37 -8.88 -2.08
C THR A 110 7.82 -7.48 -1.87
N THR A 111 6.83 -7.05 -2.65
CA THR A 111 6.19 -5.74 -2.46
C THR A 111 5.47 -5.64 -1.10
N TYR A 112 4.81 -6.71 -0.65
CA TYR A 112 4.20 -6.76 0.67
C TYR A 112 5.24 -6.67 1.79
N GLU A 113 6.37 -7.38 1.68
CA GLU A 113 7.47 -7.31 2.65
C GLU A 113 8.04 -5.89 2.76
N GLU A 114 8.30 -5.22 1.64
CA GLU A 114 8.77 -3.83 1.63
C GLU A 114 7.75 -2.88 2.28
N LEU A 115 6.46 -3.05 1.97
CA LEU A 115 5.38 -2.27 2.59
C LEU A 115 5.30 -2.54 4.11
N ALA A 116 5.36 -3.81 4.53
CA ALA A 116 5.29 -4.21 5.93
C ALA A 116 6.46 -3.68 6.76
N THR A 117 7.68 -3.80 6.23
CA THR A 117 8.90 -3.37 6.93
C THR A 117 9.06 -1.86 6.93
N ILE A 118 8.85 -1.18 5.81
CA ILE A 118 9.07 0.27 5.70
C ILE A 118 7.91 1.04 6.34
N LEU A 119 6.66 0.73 5.97
CA LEU A 119 5.50 1.52 6.40
C LEU A 119 5.10 1.19 7.83
N PHE A 120 4.98 -0.10 8.15
CA PHE A 120 4.52 -0.55 9.47
C PHE A 120 5.65 -0.83 10.47
N GLY A 121 6.91 -0.87 10.03
CA GLY A 121 8.05 -1.08 10.92
C GLY A 121 8.15 -2.51 11.46
N LEU A 122 7.53 -3.48 10.77
CA LEU A 122 7.61 -4.89 11.14
C LEU A 122 9.02 -5.43 10.88
N LYS A 123 9.53 -6.30 11.75
CA LYS A 123 10.78 -6.99 11.46
C LYS A 123 10.50 -8.11 10.47
N LYS A 124 11.52 -8.46 9.68
CA LYS A 124 11.41 -9.60 8.75
C LYS A 124 11.02 -10.90 9.45
N GLU A 125 11.56 -11.09 10.65
CA GLU A 125 11.25 -12.22 11.54
C GLU A 125 9.75 -12.32 11.89
N ASP A 126 9.05 -11.18 11.95
CA ASP A 126 7.62 -11.09 12.28
C ASP A 126 6.71 -11.36 11.06
N ILE A 127 7.28 -11.46 9.85
CA ILE A 127 6.55 -11.66 8.58
C ILE A 127 6.61 -13.13 8.14
N ASP A 128 7.74 -13.81 8.41
CA ASP A 128 7.98 -15.20 8.01
C ASP A 128 7.50 -16.24 9.06
N SER A 129 6.88 -15.79 10.15
CA SER A 129 6.40 -16.63 11.27
C SER A 129 4.92 -17.01 11.17
#